data_AF-X1PP89-F1
#
_entry.id   AF-X1PP89-F1
#
_cell.length_a   1.000
_cell.length_b   1.000
_cell.length_c   1.000
_cell.angle_alpha   90.00
_cell.angle_beta   90.00
_cell.angle_gamma   90.00
#
_symmetry.space_group_name_H-M   'P 1'
#
loop_
_entity.id
_entity.type
_entity.pdbx_description
1 polymer ?
#
loop_
_entity_poly.entity_id
_entity_poly.type
_entity_poly.pdbx_seq_one_letter_code
_entity_poly.pdbx_strand_id
1 'polypeptide(L)'
;PSHVLWKPTINDIAKSISVSDWQDEFTIRLKISFIFALPDRVTLEYEKPHPYLRTTWGKQWEPWGPILAYRAMGAPFTLTKTHSALGPTDDVDVTDIGVLFIDCSANDVTIGGFVGGVLGQVLRVAKTCAAAQDVTLEHIEGTGNQDIFLHAGIDETLRGEYGGWTLVCKDDKWFDISHAKHV
;
A
#
# COMPACT_ATOMS: atom_id res chain seq x y z
N PRO A 1 -24.44 -6.11 21.37
CA PRO A 1 -25.48 -5.15 20.87
C PRO A 1 -26.28 -5.83 19.77
N SER A 2 -27.53 -5.44 19.54
CA SER A 2 -28.32 -6.13 18.52
C SER A 2 -27.76 -5.88 17.12
N HIS A 3 -27.39 -6.94 16.40
CA HIS A 3 -26.80 -6.84 15.06
C HIS A 3 -27.78 -6.23 14.04
N VAL A 4 -29.09 -6.33 14.27
CA VAL A 4 -30.14 -5.84 13.35
C VAL A 4 -30.21 -4.31 13.26
N LEU A 5 -29.61 -3.61 14.23
CA LEU A 5 -29.60 -2.14 14.30
C LEU A 5 -28.50 -1.53 13.44
N TRP A 6 -27.54 -2.34 13.01
CA TRP A 6 -26.45 -1.93 12.13
C TRP A 6 -26.87 -2.17 10.67
N LYS A 7 -26.83 -1.13 9.85
CA LYS A 7 -27.17 -1.16 8.43
C LYS A 7 -25.90 -0.94 7.60
N PRO A 8 -25.15 -2.01 7.30
CA PRO A 8 -24.02 -1.89 6.40
C PRO A 8 -24.49 -1.84 4.94
N THR A 9 -23.83 -1.02 4.14
CA THR A 9 -23.95 -1.04 2.69
C THR A 9 -22.57 -1.27 2.10
N ILE A 10 -22.46 -2.19 1.16
CA ILE A 10 -21.20 -2.57 0.49
C ILE A 10 -21.38 -2.34 -1.00
N ASN A 11 -20.57 -1.45 -1.59
CA ASN A 11 -20.72 -1.01 -2.98
C ASN A 11 -22.17 -0.64 -3.32
N ASP A 12 -22.79 0.15 -2.43
CA ASP A 12 -24.19 0.60 -2.53
C ASP A 12 -25.25 -0.54 -2.45
N ILE A 13 -24.84 -1.76 -2.06
CA ILE A 13 -25.73 -2.90 -1.80
C ILE A 13 -25.87 -3.14 -0.30
N ALA A 14 -27.09 -3.08 0.21
CA ALA A 14 -27.38 -3.36 1.62
C ALA A 14 -27.01 -4.80 2.00
N LYS A 15 -26.35 -4.97 3.15
CA LYS A 15 -25.98 -6.27 3.70
C LYS A 15 -26.50 -6.42 5.13
N SER A 16 -26.47 -7.65 5.62
CA SER A 16 -26.84 -7.97 7.00
C SER A 16 -25.59 -8.29 7.83
N ILE A 17 -25.57 -7.79 9.05
CA ILE A 17 -24.55 -8.14 10.04
C ILE A 17 -24.93 -9.50 10.65
N SER A 18 -24.01 -10.47 10.61
CA SER A 18 -24.20 -11.81 11.15
C SER A 18 -23.71 -11.97 12.60
N VAL A 19 -22.83 -11.07 13.06
CA VAL A 19 -22.28 -11.07 14.44
C VAL A 19 -22.10 -9.64 14.92
N SER A 20 -22.42 -9.35 16.19
CA SER A 20 -22.25 -8.03 16.80
C SER A 20 -21.90 -8.14 18.30
N ASP A 21 -20.61 -8.24 18.59
CA ASP A 21 -20.10 -8.53 19.93
C ASP A 21 -19.11 -7.44 20.39
N TRP A 22 -19.12 -7.13 21.69
CA TRP A 22 -18.08 -6.28 22.27
C TRP A 22 -16.77 -7.07 22.34
N GLN A 23 -15.67 -6.46 21.92
CA GLN A 23 -14.31 -7.00 22.12
C GLN A 23 -13.72 -6.50 23.43
N ASP A 24 -14.03 -5.26 23.79
CA ASP A 24 -13.63 -4.60 25.04
C ASP A 24 -14.66 -3.52 25.41
N GLU A 25 -14.33 -2.66 26.38
CA GLU A 25 -15.21 -1.60 26.89
C GLU A 25 -15.61 -0.54 25.84
N PHE A 26 -14.81 -0.37 24.79
CA PHE A 26 -15.00 0.68 23.78
C PHE A 26 -15.05 0.16 22.33
N THR A 27 -14.72 -1.11 22.10
CA THR A 27 -14.61 -1.70 20.76
C THR A 27 -15.68 -2.74 20.51
N ILE A 28 -16.44 -2.55 19.41
CA ILE A 28 -17.41 -3.51 18.91
C ILE A 28 -16.89 -4.19 17.65
N ARG A 29 -17.02 -5.52 17.60
CA ARG A 29 -16.77 -6.33 16.40
C ARG A 29 -18.08 -6.63 15.70
N LEU A 30 -18.12 -6.28 14.42
CA LEU A 30 -19.21 -6.63 13.51
C LEU A 30 -18.71 -7.60 12.43
N LYS A 31 -19.52 -8.58 12.05
CA LYS A 31 -19.22 -9.51 10.95
C LYS A 31 -20.27 -9.43 9.87
N ILE A 32 -19.84 -9.36 8.61
CA ILE A 32 -20.68 -9.48 7.43
C ILE A 32 -20.24 -10.74 6.69
N SER A 33 -21.20 -11.59 6.30
CA SER A 33 -20.93 -12.83 5.57
C SER A 33 -21.16 -12.65 4.06
N PHE A 34 -20.69 -13.60 3.26
CA PHE A 34 -20.95 -13.67 1.80
C PHE A 34 -20.41 -12.49 1.00
N ILE A 35 -19.18 -12.08 1.32
CA ILE A 35 -18.40 -11.09 0.56
C ILE A 35 -17.43 -11.87 -0.32
N PHE A 36 -17.79 -12.03 -1.60
CA PHE A 36 -17.08 -12.90 -2.54
C PHE A 36 -15.91 -12.21 -3.26
N ALA A 37 -15.79 -10.89 -3.11
CA ALA A 37 -14.70 -10.07 -3.64
C ALA A 37 -14.45 -8.89 -2.68
N LEU A 38 -13.25 -8.32 -2.74
CA LEU A 38 -12.91 -7.14 -1.94
C LEU A 38 -13.82 -5.97 -2.34
N PRO A 39 -14.49 -5.32 -1.37
CA PRO A 39 -15.38 -4.20 -1.67
C PRO A 39 -14.62 -2.89 -1.87
N ASP A 40 -15.07 -2.06 -2.80
CA ASP A 40 -14.51 -0.73 -3.07
C ASP A 40 -14.95 0.28 -2.00
N ARG A 41 -16.16 0.10 -1.47
CA ARG A 41 -16.78 0.99 -0.48
C ARG A 41 -17.61 0.20 0.52
N VAL A 42 -17.44 0.52 1.80
CA VAL A 42 -18.31 0.07 2.88
C VAL A 42 -18.80 1.28 3.66
N THR A 43 -20.12 1.39 3.82
CA THR A 43 -20.75 2.34 4.74
C THR A 43 -21.45 1.57 5.85
N LEU A 44 -21.48 2.15 7.05
CA LEU A 44 -22.15 1.59 8.21
C LEU A 44 -23.00 2.68 8.85
N GLU A 45 -24.29 2.39 9.00
CA GLU A 45 -25.24 3.25 9.71
C GLU A 45 -25.80 2.51 10.92
N TYR A 46 -26.12 3.24 11.98
CA TYR A 46 -26.76 2.71 13.18
C TYR A 46 -28.16 3.30 13.31
N GLU A 47 -29.18 2.45 13.24
CA GLU A 47 -30.55 2.89 12.93
C GLU A 47 -31.17 3.74 14.04
N LYS A 48 -30.85 3.55 15.33
CA LYS A 48 -31.37 4.40 16.43
C LYS A 48 -30.50 4.39 17.69
N PRO A 49 -30.24 5.54 18.34
CA PRO A 49 -29.81 5.54 19.74
C PRO A 49 -30.94 5.00 20.62
N HIS A 50 -30.58 4.25 21.66
CA HIS A 50 -31.54 3.66 22.58
C HIS A 50 -32.34 4.78 23.32
N PRO A 51 -33.68 4.69 23.46
CA PRO A 51 -34.50 5.76 24.06
C PRO A 51 -34.17 6.07 25.52
N TYR A 52 -33.45 5.17 26.20
CA TYR A 52 -32.93 5.36 27.56
C TYR A 52 -31.42 5.61 27.63
N LEU A 53 -30.73 5.80 26.49
CA LEU A 53 -29.32 6.15 26.49
C LEU A 53 -29.14 7.58 26.98
N ARG A 54 -28.97 7.75 28.30
CA ARG A 54 -28.49 9.00 28.89
C ARG A 54 -26.98 8.88 28.99
N THR A 55 -26.24 9.54 28.11
CA THR A 55 -24.79 9.67 28.30
C THR A 55 -24.58 10.63 29.47
N THR A 56 -23.98 10.16 30.57
CA THR A 56 -23.55 11.01 31.70
C THR A 56 -22.41 11.96 31.33
N TRP A 57 -21.90 11.84 30.11
CA TRP A 57 -20.91 12.72 29.52
C TRP A 57 -21.61 13.68 28.56
N GLY A 58 -21.34 14.98 28.70
CA GLY A 58 -21.70 16.03 27.74
C GLY A 58 -20.97 15.91 26.40
N LYS A 59 -20.77 14.68 25.91
CA LYS A 59 -20.34 14.38 24.55
C LYS A 59 -21.53 13.74 23.84
N GLN A 60 -22.24 14.63 23.16
CA GLN A 60 -23.23 14.30 22.15
C GLN A 60 -22.58 13.37 21.13
N TRP A 61 -23.15 12.17 20.98
CA TRP A 61 -22.98 11.39 19.76
C TRP A 61 -23.67 12.20 18.66
N GLU A 62 -22.90 13.00 17.93
CA GLU A 62 -23.40 13.47 16.65
C GLU A 62 -23.48 12.26 15.72
N PRO A 63 -24.59 12.07 14.99
CA PRO A 63 -24.65 11.09 13.93
C PRO A 63 -23.66 11.56 12.87
N TRP A 64 -22.42 11.11 12.97
CA TRP A 64 -21.54 11.14 11.82
C TRP A 64 -22.27 10.34 10.75
N GLY A 65 -22.39 10.92 9.56
CA GLY A 65 -22.97 10.26 8.38
C GLY A 65 -22.24 8.94 8.06
N PRO A 66 -22.36 8.39 6.85
CA PRO A 66 -21.76 7.10 6.53
C PRO A 66 -20.32 7.05 7.04
N ILE A 67 -20.04 6.16 8.01
CA ILE A 67 -18.68 5.83 8.42
C ILE A 67 -18.11 5.14 7.20
N LEU A 68 -17.53 5.94 6.31
CA LEU A 68 -16.77 5.46 5.20
C LEU A 68 -15.55 4.81 5.82
N ALA A 69 -15.51 3.48 5.80
CA ALA A 69 -14.23 2.79 5.82
C ALA A 69 -13.57 3.01 4.45
N TYR A 70 -13.35 4.27 4.06
CA TYR A 70 -12.31 4.57 3.09
C TYR A 70 -11.03 4.34 3.87
N ARG A 71 -10.27 3.30 3.49
CA ARG A 71 -8.90 3.01 3.92
C ARG A 71 -8.38 3.92 5.06
N ALA A 72 -8.80 3.67 6.29
CA ALA A 72 -8.13 4.16 7.50
C ALA A 72 -6.86 3.31 7.76
N MET A 73 -6.12 2.98 6.71
CA MET A 73 -4.93 2.12 6.75
C MET A 73 -3.91 2.61 5.73
N GLY A 74 -3.15 3.64 6.08
CA GLY A 74 -1.91 4.05 5.39
C GLY A 74 -2.05 4.42 3.90
N ALA A 75 -0.97 4.91 3.30
CA ALA A 75 -0.87 4.90 1.85
C ALA A 75 -1.10 3.46 1.34
N PRO A 76 -1.72 3.23 0.18
CA PRO A 76 -2.03 1.88 -0.30
C PRO A 76 -0.84 0.89 -0.37
N PHE A 77 0.38 1.40 -0.27
CA PHE A 77 1.64 0.66 -0.37
C PHE A 77 2.54 1.08 0.80
N THR A 78 2.33 0.52 2.00
CA THR A 78 3.13 0.85 3.20
C THR A 78 4.15 -0.21 3.56
N LEU A 79 4.13 -1.38 2.91
CA LEU A 79 5.06 -2.44 3.23
C LEU A 79 6.47 -2.07 2.75
N THR A 80 7.45 -2.65 3.44
CA THR A 80 8.86 -2.50 3.09
C THR A 80 9.48 -3.86 2.83
N LYS A 81 10.37 -3.94 1.86
CA LYS A 81 11.12 -5.16 1.52
C LYS A 81 12.60 -4.84 1.43
N THR A 82 13.46 -5.80 1.79
CA THR A 82 14.90 -5.73 1.52
C THR A 82 15.24 -6.66 0.37
N HIS A 83 16.04 -6.20 -0.58
CA HIS A 83 16.55 -7.00 -1.69
C HIS A 83 18.08 -7.02 -1.69
N SER A 84 18.65 -8.22 -1.78
CA SER A 84 20.08 -8.49 -1.90
C SER A 84 20.28 -9.73 -2.78
N ALA A 85 20.55 -9.50 -4.07
CA ALA A 85 20.87 -10.55 -5.02
C ALA A 85 22.06 -10.10 -5.88
N LEU A 86 22.82 -11.08 -6.38
CA LEU A 86 23.94 -10.86 -7.30
C LEU A 86 23.43 -10.87 -8.74
N GLY A 87 23.86 -9.87 -9.54
CA GLY A 87 23.56 -9.79 -10.98
C GLY A 87 22.21 -9.17 -11.29
N PRO A 88 21.87 -9.02 -12.58
CA PRO A 88 20.59 -8.47 -12.99
C PRO A 88 19.46 -9.40 -12.54
N THR A 89 18.47 -8.79 -11.91
CA THR A 89 17.21 -9.43 -11.52
C THR A 89 16.08 -8.69 -12.19
N ASP A 90 15.32 -9.41 -13.02
CA ASP A 90 14.28 -8.78 -13.83
C ASP A 90 12.90 -8.90 -13.18
N ASP A 91 12.78 -9.65 -12.09
CA ASP A 91 11.51 -10.05 -11.49
C ASP A 91 11.38 -9.70 -10.01
N VAL A 92 11.97 -8.58 -9.57
CA VAL A 92 11.90 -8.18 -8.16
C VAL A 92 10.45 -7.90 -7.77
N ASP A 93 9.87 -8.78 -6.95
CA ASP A 93 8.49 -8.65 -6.49
C ASP A 93 8.31 -7.46 -5.53
N VAL A 94 7.42 -6.55 -5.91
CA VAL A 94 7.07 -5.33 -5.20
C VAL A 94 5.57 -5.24 -4.89
N THR A 95 4.86 -6.37 -4.87
CA THR A 95 3.45 -6.44 -4.45
C THR A 95 3.24 -5.76 -3.09
N ASP A 96 2.38 -4.73 -3.07
CA ASP A 96 2.05 -3.91 -1.88
C ASP A 96 3.24 -3.17 -1.22
N ILE A 97 4.41 -3.13 -1.87
CA ILE A 97 5.62 -2.49 -1.36
C ILE A 97 5.65 -0.99 -1.69
N GLY A 98 5.85 -0.14 -0.67
CA GLY A 98 6.09 1.29 -0.84
C GLY A 98 7.55 1.70 -0.76
N VAL A 99 8.38 0.91 -0.07
CA VAL A 99 9.82 1.14 0.05
C VAL A 99 10.58 -0.17 -0.13
N LEU A 100 11.45 -0.22 -1.13
CA LEU A 100 12.39 -1.31 -1.36
C LEU A 100 13.78 -0.86 -0.88
N PHE A 101 14.26 -1.45 0.21
CA PHE A 101 15.63 -1.26 0.68
C PHE A 101 16.56 -2.18 -0.11
N ILE A 102 17.64 -1.61 -0.64
CA ILE A 102 18.69 -2.39 -1.30
C ILE A 102 19.81 -2.64 -0.30
N ASP A 103 20.10 -3.92 -0.07
CA ASP A 103 21.25 -4.36 0.70
C ASP A 103 22.37 -4.81 -0.24
N CYS A 104 23.33 -3.91 -0.41
CA CYS A 104 24.53 -4.08 -1.22
C CYS A 104 25.77 -4.44 -0.38
N SER A 105 25.59 -4.89 0.88
CA SER A 105 26.73 -5.11 1.79
C SER A 105 27.73 -6.18 1.35
N ALA A 106 27.32 -7.11 0.47
CA ALA A 106 28.12 -8.25 0.03
C ALA A 106 28.51 -8.21 -1.46
N ASN A 107 27.72 -7.56 -2.31
CA ASN A 107 27.90 -7.58 -3.77
C ASN A 107 27.20 -6.40 -4.44
N ASP A 108 27.57 -6.13 -5.69
CA ASP A 108 26.83 -5.22 -6.56
C ASP A 108 25.43 -5.80 -6.84
N VAL A 109 24.43 -4.92 -6.87
CA VAL A 109 23.02 -5.28 -7.11
C VAL A 109 22.58 -4.64 -8.41
N THR A 110 21.91 -5.40 -9.27
CA THR A 110 21.38 -4.91 -10.53
C THR A 110 19.92 -5.35 -10.66
N ILE A 111 19.04 -4.41 -11.01
CA ILE A 111 17.60 -4.66 -11.15
C ILE A 111 17.17 -4.20 -12.53
N GLY A 112 16.77 -5.15 -13.38
CA GLY A 112 16.25 -4.90 -14.72
C GLY A 112 14.74 -4.71 -14.75
N GLY A 113 14.02 -5.20 -13.74
CA GLY A 113 12.58 -5.14 -13.71
C GLY A 113 11.94 -5.52 -12.38
N PHE A 114 10.63 -5.30 -12.31
CA PHE A 114 9.79 -5.61 -11.16
C PHE A 114 8.63 -6.53 -11.53
N VAL A 115 8.00 -7.13 -10.51
CA VAL A 115 6.68 -7.78 -10.64
C VAL A 115 5.74 -7.38 -9.52
N GLY A 116 4.44 -7.58 -9.74
CA GLY A 116 3.43 -7.32 -8.72
C GLY A 116 3.12 -5.84 -8.50
N GLY A 117 3.72 -4.95 -9.30
CA GLY A 117 3.36 -3.54 -9.34
C GLY A 117 1.94 -3.34 -9.84
N VAL A 118 1.20 -2.43 -9.23
CA VAL A 118 -0.17 -2.09 -9.67
C VAL A 118 -0.29 -0.62 -10.04
N LEU A 119 -1.26 -0.28 -10.90
CA LEU A 119 -1.50 1.10 -11.35
C LEU A 119 -1.57 2.09 -10.19
N GLY A 120 -0.74 3.14 -10.27
CA GLY A 120 -0.67 4.20 -9.27
C GLY A 120 0.19 3.87 -8.05
N GLN A 121 0.85 2.71 -8.02
CA GLN A 121 1.82 2.37 -7.00
C GLN A 121 3.03 3.29 -7.06
N VAL A 122 3.44 3.81 -5.91
CA VAL A 122 4.67 4.58 -5.75
C VAL A 122 5.66 3.74 -4.96
N LEU A 123 6.81 3.46 -5.57
CA LEU A 123 7.89 2.70 -4.98
C LEU A 123 9.08 3.62 -4.75
N ARG A 124 9.61 3.62 -3.52
CA ARG A 124 10.89 4.24 -3.20
C ARG A 124 11.94 3.14 -3.14
N VAL A 125 12.87 3.14 -4.08
CA VAL A 125 14.03 2.26 -4.02
C VAL A 125 15.12 3.01 -3.27
N ALA A 126 15.60 2.47 -2.16
CA ALA A 126 16.52 3.15 -1.26
C ALA A 126 17.77 2.32 -1.01
N LYS A 127 18.93 2.87 -1.41
CA LYS A 127 20.24 2.34 -1.04
C LYS A 127 20.68 3.00 0.27
N THR A 128 20.53 2.27 1.37
CA THR A 128 20.96 2.71 2.72
C THR A 128 22.18 1.95 3.24
N CYS A 129 22.66 0.94 2.52
CA CYS A 129 23.90 0.23 2.82
C CYS A 129 25.09 1.19 2.68
N ALA A 130 25.97 1.23 3.69
CA ALA A 130 27.22 2.01 3.68
C ALA A 130 28.32 1.39 2.80
N ALA A 131 27.96 0.40 1.99
CA ALA A 131 28.89 -0.49 1.32
C ALA A 131 29.47 0.16 0.06
N ALA A 132 30.68 -0.25 -0.32
CA ALA A 132 31.40 0.26 -1.50
C ALA A 132 30.79 -0.24 -2.82
N GLN A 133 29.88 -1.21 -2.74
CA GLN A 133 29.24 -1.83 -3.89
C GLN A 133 28.20 -0.93 -4.53
N ASP A 134 28.01 -1.16 -5.82
CA ASP A 134 27.18 -0.36 -6.69
C ASP A 134 25.75 -0.95 -6.75
N VAL A 135 24.78 -0.06 -6.92
CA VAL A 135 23.38 -0.45 -7.20
C VAL A 135 23.00 0.16 -8.53
N THR A 136 22.58 -0.69 -9.46
CA THR A 136 22.16 -0.29 -10.80
C THR A 136 20.69 -0.61 -11.02
N LEU A 137 19.93 0.36 -11.51
CA LEU A 137 18.66 0.11 -12.19
C LEU A 137 18.91 0.13 -13.70
N GLU A 138 18.39 -0.86 -14.42
CA GLU A 138 18.56 -0.93 -15.88
C GLU A 138 17.37 -0.29 -16.60
N HIS A 139 17.66 0.47 -17.65
CA HIS A 139 16.64 1.13 -18.45
C HIS A 139 16.12 0.21 -19.55
N ILE A 140 14.84 -0.18 -19.47
CA ILE A 140 14.16 -1.01 -20.49
C ILE A 140 15.05 -2.18 -20.89
N GLU A 141 15.28 -3.09 -19.95
CA GLU A 141 16.06 -4.31 -20.16
C GLU A 141 15.40 -5.18 -21.25
N GLY A 142 14.08 -5.09 -21.39
CA GLY A 142 13.33 -5.53 -22.57
C GLY A 142 12.93 -7.00 -22.53
N THR A 143 13.15 -7.69 -21.40
CA THR A 143 12.71 -9.06 -21.17
C THR A 143 11.92 -9.22 -19.86
N GLY A 144 10.83 -10.02 -19.95
CA GLY A 144 10.27 -10.79 -18.83
C GLY A 144 9.25 -10.14 -17.90
N ASN A 145 9.25 -8.82 -17.68
CA ASN A 145 8.64 -8.27 -16.45
C ASN A 145 8.10 -6.83 -16.61
N GLN A 146 7.88 -6.12 -15.50
CA GLN A 146 7.51 -4.70 -15.51
C GLN A 146 8.78 -3.84 -15.64
N ASP A 147 9.03 -3.32 -16.84
CA ASP A 147 10.22 -2.54 -17.19
C ASP A 147 10.35 -1.23 -16.40
N ILE A 148 11.60 -0.78 -16.25
CA ILE A 148 11.95 0.49 -15.60
C ILE A 148 12.35 1.55 -16.63
N PHE A 149 11.70 2.71 -16.56
CA PHE A 149 11.93 3.89 -17.36
C PHE A 149 12.64 4.94 -16.52
N LEU A 150 13.96 4.99 -16.64
CA LEU A 150 14.83 5.94 -15.97
C LEU A 150 14.88 7.27 -16.75
N HIS A 151 15.17 8.34 -16.02
CA HIS A 151 15.03 9.69 -16.54
C HIS A 151 15.98 9.99 -17.71
N ALA A 152 17.21 9.47 -17.66
CA ALA A 152 18.21 9.68 -18.70
C ALA A 152 18.02 8.77 -19.94
N GLY A 153 17.11 7.80 -19.89
CA GLY A 153 16.95 6.80 -20.95
C GLY A 153 18.15 5.85 -21.09
N ILE A 154 18.92 5.68 -20.01
CA ILE A 154 20.05 4.77 -19.86
C ILE A 154 20.06 4.23 -18.44
N ASP A 155 20.83 3.16 -18.19
CA ASP A 155 21.02 2.61 -16.84
C ASP A 155 21.56 3.66 -15.87
N GLU A 156 21.09 3.62 -14.63
CA GLU A 156 21.53 4.53 -13.58
C GLU A 156 22.15 3.75 -12.42
N THR A 157 23.33 4.18 -11.99
CA THR A 157 24.14 3.51 -10.96
C THR A 157 24.48 4.46 -9.82
N LEU A 158 24.20 4.04 -8.58
CA LEU A 158 24.68 4.69 -7.36
C LEU A 158 26.04 4.11 -6.95
N ARG A 159 27.11 4.89 -7.18
CA ARG A 159 28.51 4.40 -7.09
C ARG A 159 29.11 4.61 -5.71
N GLY A 160 29.02 3.61 -4.84
CA GLY A 160 29.51 3.72 -3.44
C GLY A 160 28.85 4.83 -2.60
N GLU A 161 27.75 5.42 -3.05
CA GLU A 161 27.03 6.51 -2.38
C GLU A 161 25.68 6.06 -1.80
N TYR A 162 25.09 6.87 -0.92
CA TYR A 162 23.69 6.71 -0.49
C TYR A 162 22.78 7.40 -1.49
N GLY A 163 21.59 6.84 -1.72
CA GLY A 163 20.66 7.43 -2.67
C GLY A 163 19.48 6.52 -2.96
N GLY A 164 18.77 6.83 -4.04
CA GLY A 164 17.64 6.03 -4.47
C GLY A 164 16.81 6.71 -5.54
N TRP A 165 15.74 6.02 -5.92
CA TRP A 165 14.80 6.45 -6.95
C TRP A 165 13.38 6.49 -6.39
N THR A 166 12.56 7.36 -6.95
CA THR A 166 11.11 7.35 -6.71
C THR A 166 10.42 6.97 -8.01
N LEU A 167 9.82 5.79 -8.04
CA LEU A 167 9.19 5.22 -9.22
C LEU A 167 7.67 5.21 -9.06
N VAL A 168 6.94 5.37 -10.17
CA VAL A 168 5.48 5.19 -10.24
C VAL A 168 5.12 4.11 -11.25
N CYS A 169 4.23 3.19 -10.87
CA CYS A 169 3.73 2.14 -11.75
C CYS A 169 2.54 2.64 -12.58
N LYS A 170 2.64 2.50 -13.90
CA LYS A 170 1.59 2.79 -14.88
C LYS A 170 1.71 1.83 -16.06
N ASP A 171 0.61 1.21 -16.47
CA ASP A 171 0.57 0.29 -17.62
C ASP A 171 1.63 -0.82 -17.55
N ASP A 172 1.77 -1.46 -16.38
CA ASP A 172 2.77 -2.52 -16.10
C ASP A 172 4.23 -2.08 -16.33
N LYS A 173 4.51 -0.79 -16.14
CA LYS A 173 5.83 -0.18 -16.27
C LYS A 173 6.09 0.77 -15.11
N TRP A 174 7.36 0.92 -14.75
CA TRP A 174 7.80 1.79 -13.68
C TRP A 174 8.51 3.01 -14.25
N PHE A 175 8.08 4.20 -13.86
CA PHE A 175 8.65 5.45 -14.34
C PHE A 175 9.36 6.17 -13.20
N ASP A 176 10.61 6.53 -13.39
CA ASP A 176 11.31 7.41 -12.47
C ASP A 176 10.73 8.83 -12.52
N ILE A 177 10.26 9.29 -11.37
CA ILE A 177 9.69 10.61 -11.14
C ILE A 177 10.51 11.40 -10.11
N SER A 178 11.65 10.86 -9.67
CA SER A 178 12.61 11.63 -8.90
C SER A 178 13.29 12.62 -9.86
N HIS A 179 12.66 13.77 -10.08
CA HIS A 179 13.21 14.89 -10.85
C HIS A 179 14.40 15.55 -10.13
N ALA A 180 15.36 14.74 -9.66
CA ALA A 180 16.68 15.16 -9.26
C ALA A 180 17.60 14.90 -10.46
N LYS A 181 17.54 15.79 -11.45
CA LYS A 181 18.62 15.88 -12.44
C LYS A 181 19.90 16.17 -11.67
N HIS A 182 20.79 15.20 -11.55
CA HIS A 182 22.18 15.49 -11.21
C HIS A 182 22.75 16.28 -12.41
N VAL A 183 22.85 17.60 -12.23
CA VAL A 183 23.48 18.54 -13.17
C VAL A 183 24.97 18.62 -12.90
#